data_AF-A0A9W6XSL7-F1
#
_entry.id   AF-A0A9W6XSL7-F1
#
_cell.length_a   1.000
_cell.length_b   1.000
_cell.length_c   1.000
_cell.angle_alpha   90.00
_cell.angle_beta   90.00
_cell.angle_gamma   90.00
#
_symmetry.space_group_name_H-M   'P 1'
#
loop_
_entity.id
_entity.type
_entity.pdbx_description
1 polymer ?
#
loop_
_entity_poly.entity_id
_entity_poly.type
_entity_poly.pdbx_seq_one_letter_code
_entity_poly.pdbx_strand_id
1 'polypeptide(L)'
;MDPIEWVATPQQPDATSCGVLVVAQVHNYLTGNIDRQYYRVFKNDVKIMRLRLMWVIMHLSHERLISNEDLLRLGKSTRTVRQSSDAVY
;
A
#
# COMPACT_ATOMS: atom_id res chain seq x y z
N MET A 1 -4.19 34.74 5.03
CA MET A 1 -3.92 33.51 4.26
C MET A 1 -2.43 33.30 4.37
N ASP A 2 -2.02 32.25 5.08
CA ASP A 2 -0.59 31.94 5.18
C ASP A 2 -0.09 31.48 3.81
N PRO A 3 1.13 31.90 3.41
CA PRO A 3 1.68 31.53 2.11
C PRO A 3 1.87 30.01 2.04
N ILE A 4 1.54 29.41 0.89
CA ILE A 4 1.78 27.99 0.63
C ILE A 4 3.29 27.76 0.67
N GLU A 5 3.74 26.99 1.65
CA GLU A 5 5.13 26.54 1.73
C GLU A 5 5.33 25.37 0.77
N TRP A 6 6.04 25.63 -0.33
CA TRP A 6 6.40 24.60 -1.29
C TRP A 6 7.55 23.75 -0.75
N VAL A 7 7.36 22.44 -0.75
CA VAL A 7 8.41 21.49 -0.42
C VAL A 7 9.47 21.49 -1.52
N ALA A 8 10.63 22.08 -1.24
CA ALA A 8 11.73 22.22 -2.19
C ALA A 8 12.54 20.92 -2.39
N THR A 9 12.42 19.97 -1.46
CA THR A 9 13.17 18.70 -1.47
C THR A 9 12.30 17.53 -1.01
N PRO A 10 12.40 16.36 -1.66
CA PRO A 10 13.39 16.03 -2.68
C PRO A 10 12.90 16.46 -4.06
N GLN A 11 13.82 16.96 -4.89
CA GLN A 11 13.47 17.32 -6.27
C GLN A 11 13.26 16.06 -7.11
N GLN A 12 12.19 16.07 -7.91
CA GLN A 12 11.93 14.98 -8.84
C GLN A 12 12.97 14.96 -9.97
N PRO A 13 13.58 13.80 -10.29
CA PRO A 13 14.63 13.71 -11.30
C PRO A 13 14.12 13.68 -12.75
N ASP A 14 12.80 13.67 -12.94
CA ASP A 14 12.10 13.64 -14.23
C ASP A 14 10.69 14.23 -14.09
N ALA A 15 9.93 14.28 -15.18
CA ALA A 15 8.57 14.85 -15.22
C ALA A 15 7.44 13.87 -14.85
N THR A 16 7.76 12.62 -14.48
CA THR A 16 6.75 11.53 -14.36
C THR A 16 6.82 10.75 -13.04
N SER A 17 7.66 11.16 -12.11
CA SER A 17 7.91 10.44 -10.85
C SER A 17 7.28 11.07 -9.61
N CYS A 18 6.53 12.17 -9.77
CA CYS A 18 5.87 12.88 -8.67
C CYS A 18 5.03 11.96 -7.75
N GLY A 19 4.20 11.07 -8.31
CA GLY A 19 3.36 10.19 -7.49
C GLY A 19 4.14 9.21 -6.61
N VAL A 20 5.23 8.64 -7.13
CA VAL A 20 6.09 7.72 -6.38
C VAL A 20 6.82 8.48 -5.25
N LEU A 21 7.22 9.72 -5.52
CA LEU A 21 7.89 10.57 -4.52
C LEU A 21 6.94 10.97 -3.40
N VAL A 22 5.67 11.28 -3.69
CA VAL A 22 4.67 11.55 -2.64
C VAL A 22 4.52 10.35 -1.71
N VAL A 23 4.39 9.14 -2.26
CA VAL A 23 4.30 7.91 -1.44
C VAL A 23 5.56 7.72 -0.59
N ALA A 24 6.74 7.95 -1.16
CA ALA A 24 8.00 7.85 -0.43
C ALA A 24 8.09 8.88 0.73
N GLN A 25 7.64 10.12 0.50
CA GLN A 25 7.58 11.16 1.54
C GLN A 25 6.66 10.77 2.69
N VAL A 26 5.44 10.34 2.37
CA VAL A 26 4.46 9.89 3.37
C VAL A 26 5.03 8.71 4.17
N HIS A 27 5.63 7.73 3.49
CA HIS A 27 6.27 6.59 4.16
C HIS A 27 7.39 7.04 5.11
N ASN A 28 8.27 7.95 4.69
CA ASN A 28 9.36 8.46 5.52
C ASN A 28 8.84 9.22 6.75
N TYR A 29 7.79 10.03 6.58
CA TYR A 29 7.12 10.72 7.67
C TYR A 29 6.56 9.72 8.70
N LEU A 30 5.80 8.72 8.23
CA LEU A 30 5.17 7.71 9.11
C LEU A 30 6.18 6.82 9.83
N THR A 31 7.37 6.61 9.24
CA THR A 31 8.42 5.74 9.82
C THR A 31 9.47 6.51 10.61
N GLY A 32 9.29 7.83 10.81
CA GLY A 32 10.25 8.67 11.53
C GLY A 32 11.58 8.90 10.79
N ASN A 33 11.65 8.57 9.49
CA ASN A 33 12.84 8.73 8.67
C ASN A 33 12.90 10.13 8.04
N ILE A 34 12.87 11.17 8.87
CA ILE A 34 12.73 12.58 8.44
C ILE A 34 13.93 13.02 7.57
N ASP A 35 15.14 12.54 7.83
CA ASP A 35 16.33 12.86 7.03
C ASP A 35 16.20 12.41 5.56
N ARG A 36 15.42 11.34 5.32
CA ARG A 36 15.14 10.85 3.96
C ARG A 36 14.12 11.71 3.21
N GLN A 37 13.63 12.78 3.81
CA GLN A 37 12.81 13.75 3.10
C GLN A 37 13.67 14.73 2.29
N TYR A 38 14.96 14.89 2.63
CA TYR A 38 15.80 15.93 2.05
C TYR A 38 16.86 15.43 1.06
N TYR A 39 17.05 14.11 0.94
CA TYR A 39 18.11 13.57 0.07
C TYR A 39 17.80 13.76 -1.41
N ARG A 40 18.87 13.92 -2.20
CA ARG A 40 18.76 14.00 -3.66
C ARG A 40 18.31 12.66 -4.24
N VAL A 41 17.19 12.67 -4.94
CA VAL A 41 16.65 11.48 -5.61
C VAL A 41 17.21 11.40 -7.04
N PHE A 42 17.83 10.28 -7.37
CA PHE A 42 18.29 9.96 -8.72
C PHE A 42 17.29 9.07 -9.45
N LYS A 43 17.41 9.00 -10.78
CA LYS A 43 16.55 8.16 -11.64
C LYS A 43 16.56 6.68 -11.23
N ASN A 44 17.69 6.18 -10.71
CA ASN A 44 17.78 4.79 -10.23
C ASN A 44 17.03 4.57 -8.91
N ASP A 45 17.01 5.55 -8.01
CA ASP A 45 16.25 5.48 -6.77
C ASP A 45 14.75 5.37 -7.07
N VAL A 46 14.27 6.15 -8.06
CA VAL A 46 12.88 6.06 -8.54
C VAL A 46 12.53 4.65 -9.02
N LYS A 47 13.42 3.98 -9.77
CA LYS A 47 13.17 2.60 -10.22
C LYS A 47 13.00 1.66 -9.02
N ILE A 48 13.84 1.79 -8.01
CA ILE A 48 13.76 0.99 -6.78
C ILE A 48 12.48 1.29 -6.01
N MET A 49 12.09 2.57 -5.89
CA MET A 49 10.84 2.97 -5.23
C MET A 49 9.62 2.38 -5.94
N ARG A 50 9.59 2.43 -7.28
CA ARG A 50 8.51 1.82 -8.08
C ARG A 50 8.41 0.31 -7.84
N LEU A 51 9.55 -0.39 -7.83
CA LEU A 51 9.59 -1.83 -7.54
C LEU A 51 9.09 -2.14 -6.13
N ARG A 52 9.48 -1.35 -5.12
CA ARG A 52 8.98 -1.52 -3.74
C ARG A 52 7.49 -1.26 -3.64
N LEU A 53 6.98 -0.22 -4.29
CA LEU A 53 5.55 0.08 -4.30
C LEU A 53 4.76 -1.04 -4.99
N MET A 54 5.25 -1.54 -6.12
CA MET A 54 4.66 -2.68 -6.83
C MET A 54 4.64 -3.93 -5.95
N TRP A 55 5.74 -4.23 -5.27
CA TRP A 55 5.83 -5.36 -4.33
C TRP A 55 4.79 -5.28 -3.21
N VAL A 56 4.67 -4.11 -2.57
CA VAL A 56 3.68 -3.89 -1.50
C VAL A 56 2.25 -4.11 -2.02
N ILE A 57 1.91 -3.56 -3.19
CA ILE A 57 0.58 -3.74 -3.79
C ILE A 57 0.30 -5.21 -4.09
N MET A 58 1.25 -5.91 -4.72
CA MET A 58 1.09 -7.33 -5.04
C MET A 58 0.91 -8.16 -3.77
N HIS A 59 1.72 -7.91 -2.74
CA HIS A 59 1.66 -8.65 -1.48
C HIS A 59 0.32 -8.43 -0.76
N LEU A 60 -0.11 -7.17 -0.58
CA LEU A 60 -1.39 -6.83 0.03
C LEU A 60 -2.58 -7.40 -0.76
N SER A 61 -2.47 -7.45 -2.10
CA SER A 61 -3.51 -8.03 -2.94
C SER A 61 -3.62 -9.53 -2.73
N HIS A 62 -2.49 -10.24 -2.66
CA HIS A 62 -2.44 -11.67 -2.40
C HIS A 62 -3.00 -12.02 -1.01
N GLU A 63 -2.60 -11.27 0.03
CA GLU A 63 -3.15 -11.45 1.38
C GLU A 63 -4.67 -11.24 1.42
N ARG A 64 -5.18 -10.20 0.74
CA ARG A 64 -6.62 -9.93 0.66
C ARG A 64 -7.38 -11.03 -0.09
N LEU A 65 -6.79 -11.60 -1.14
CA LEU A 65 -7.39 -12.72 -1.87
C LEU A 65 -7.51 -13.95 -0.96
N ILE A 66 -6.45 -14.31 -0.23
CA ILE A 66 -6.48 -15.43 0.74
C ILE A 66 -7.54 -15.19 1.81
N SER A 67 -7.57 -14.00 2.41
CA SER A 67 -8.57 -13.65 3.43
C SER A 67 -10.01 -13.81 2.94
N ASN A 68 -10.30 -13.36 1.71
CA ASN A 68 -11.62 -13.51 1.12
C ASN A 68 -11.97 -14.98 0.83
N GLU A 69 -11.01 -15.80 0.38
CA GLU A 69 -11.22 -17.23 0.20
C GLU A 69 -11.53 -17.94 1.53
N ASP A 70 -10.84 -17.58 2.61
CA ASP A 70 -11.08 -18.12 3.95
C ASP A 70 -12.44 -17.69 4.49
N LEU A 71 -12.82 -16.42 4.31
CA LEU A 71 -14.17 -15.92 4.62
C LEU A 71 -15.25 -16.65 3.83
N LEU A 72 -15.02 -16.93 2.54
CA LEU A 72 -15.93 -17.72 1.71
C LEU A 72 -16.02 -19.18 2.17
N ARG A 73 -14.92 -19.78 2.64
CA ARG A 73 -14.92 -21.14 3.22
C ARG A 73 -15.65 -21.17 4.56
N LEU A 74 -15.47 -20.15 5.40
CA LEU A 74 -16.17 -20.02 6.68
C LEU A 74 -17.68 -19.80 6.48
N GLY A 75 -18.05 -18.98 5.48
CA GLY A 75 -19.44 -18.75 5.07
C GLY A 75 -20.11 -19.99 4.48
N LYS A 76 -19.37 -20.82 3.74
CA LYS A 76 -19.88 -22.11 3.24
C LYS A 76 -20.07 -23.11 4.38
N SER A 77 -19.10 -23.22 5.30
CA SER A 77 -19.20 -24.12 6.46
C SER A 77 -20.38 -23.77 7.37
N THR A 78 -20.60 -22.49 7.66
CA THR A 78 -21.77 -22.02 8.45
C THR A 78 -23.11 -22.24 7.75
N ARG A 79 -23.16 -22.22 6.41
CA ARG A 79 -24.38 -22.52 5.65
C ARG A 79 -24.71 -24.01 5.64
N THR A 80 -23.70 -24.88 5.55
CA THR A 80 -23.90 -26.34 5.62
C THR A 80 -24.33 -26.80 7.01
N VAL A 81 -23.79 -26.18 8.08
CA VAL A 81 -24.21 -26.48 9.47
C VAL A 81 -25.65 -26.03 9.75
N ARG A 82 -26.12 -24.93 9.15
CA ARG A 82 -27.54 -24.52 9.25
C ARG A 82 -28.47 -25.49 8.52
N GLN A 83 -28.11 -25.95 7.32
CA GLN A 83 -28.93 -26.92 6.58
C GLN A 83 -29.03 -28.29 7.25
N SER A 84 -28.03 -28.73 8.03
CA SER A 84 -28.13 -29.97 8.81
C SER A 84 -28.94 -29.83 10.11
N SER A 85 -29.10 -28.62 10.64
CA SER A 85 -29.91 -28.33 11.83
C SER A 85 -31.41 -28.31 11.53
N ASP A 86 -31.80 -27.99 10.30
CA ASP A 86 -33.21 -27.89 9.87
C ASP A 86 -33.77 -29.21 9.31
N ALA A 87 -32.93 -30.26 9.23
CA ALA A 87 -33.33 -31.60 8.78
C ALA A 87 -33.61 -32.58 9.96
N VAL A 88 -33.61 -32.08 11.19
CA VAL A 88 -33.97 -32.83 12.40
C VAL A 88 -35.28 -32.25 12.95
N TYR A 89 -36.38 -32.46 12.23
CA TYR A 89 -37.74 -32.54 12.77
C TYR A 89 -38.67 -33.22 11.76
#